data_AF-A0A925P6S1-F1
#
_entry.id   AF-A0A925P6S1-F1
#
_cell.length_a   1.000
_cell.length_b   1.000
_cell.length_c   1.000
_cell.angle_alpha   90.00
_cell.angle_beta   90.00
_cell.angle_gamma   90.00
#
_symmetry.space_group_name_H-M   'P 1'
#
loop_
_entity.id
_entity.type
_entity.pdbx_description
1 polymer ?
#
loop_
_entity_poly.entity_id
_entity_poly.type
_entity_poly.pdbx_seq_one_letter_code
_entity_poly.pdbx_strand_id
1 'polypeptide(L)'
;MNYRHQYHAGNFADVLKHAVLLHLLGALQAKDKGILYLDTHSGRGGYDLAAAASGQTKTREPEWPNGQRKLLGSVLRLHCIGPLSGISVIQIAEY
;
A
#
# COMPACT_ATOMS: atom_id res chain seq x y z
N MET A 1 15.86 -10.20 -7.51
CA MET A 1 15.37 -11.06 -6.40
C MET A 1 14.24 -12.00 -6.84
N ASN A 2 13.98 -13.10 -6.12
CA ASN A 2 12.86 -14.03 -6.39
C ASN A 2 11.57 -13.68 -5.61
N TYR A 3 11.59 -12.63 -4.79
CA TYR A 3 10.40 -12.09 -4.14
C TYR A 3 9.65 -11.18 -5.13
N ARG A 4 8.33 -11.38 -5.25
CA ARG A 4 7.46 -10.55 -6.08
C ARG A 4 6.29 -10.08 -5.21
N HIS A 5 6.30 -8.81 -4.82
CA HIS A 5 5.25 -8.25 -3.95
C HIS A 5 3.84 -8.33 -4.58
N GLN A 6 3.75 -8.46 -5.91
CA GLN A 6 2.50 -8.62 -6.64
C GLN A 6 1.60 -9.77 -6.13
N TYR A 7 2.18 -10.83 -5.54
CA TYR A 7 1.41 -11.93 -4.93
C TYR A 7 0.76 -11.58 -3.59
N HIS A 8 1.44 -10.71 -2.84
CA HIS A 8 1.09 -10.33 -1.48
C HIS A 8 0.33 -9.00 -1.43
N ALA A 9 0.28 -8.28 -2.57
CA ALA A 9 -0.38 -7.00 -2.69
C ALA A 9 -1.81 -7.07 -2.16
N GLY A 10 -2.12 -6.28 -1.13
CA GLY A 10 -3.44 -6.22 -0.52
C GLY A 10 -3.79 -7.36 0.43
N ASN A 11 -2.82 -8.17 0.87
CA ASN A 11 -3.01 -9.14 1.95
C ASN A 11 -3.27 -8.46 3.31
N PHE A 12 -3.42 -9.25 4.38
CA PHE A 12 -3.69 -8.72 5.72
C PHE A 12 -2.56 -7.81 6.26
N ALA A 13 -1.30 -8.09 5.91
CA ALA A 13 -0.16 -7.30 6.33
C ALA A 13 -0.15 -5.94 5.62
N ASP A 14 -0.48 -5.92 4.32
CA ASP A 14 -0.67 -4.71 3.55
C ASP A 14 -1.82 -3.86 4.10
N VAL A 15 -2.92 -4.49 4.50
CA VAL A 15 -4.01 -3.77 5.18
C VAL A 15 -3.51 -3.05 6.44
N LEU A 16 -2.81 -3.77 7.33
CA LEU A 16 -2.31 -3.21 8.57
C LEU A 16 -1.30 -2.09 8.32
N LYS A 17 -0.30 -2.34 7.44
CA LYS A 17 0.76 -1.37 7.18
C LYS A 17 0.21 -0.07 6.60
N HIS A 18 -0.73 -0.15 5.65
CA HIS A 18 -1.31 1.04 5.02
C HIS A 18 -2.25 1.79 5.98
N ALA A 19 -3.02 1.07 6.80
CA ALA A 19 -3.86 1.72 7.82
C ALA A 19 -3.00 2.53 8.80
N VAL A 20 -1.94 1.92 9.34
CA VAL A 20 -1.00 2.61 10.24
C VAL A 20 -0.32 3.79 9.55
N LEU A 21 0.14 3.61 8.30
CA LEU A 21 0.77 4.68 7.54
C LEU A 21 -0.18 5.88 7.32
N LEU A 22 -1.43 5.63 6.93
CA LEU A 22 -2.42 6.70 6.72
C LEU A 22 -2.71 7.46 8.02
N HIS A 23 -2.85 6.75 9.15
CA HIS A 23 -3.03 7.39 10.46
C HIS A 23 -1.79 8.21 10.88
N LEU A 24 -0.59 7.69 10.64
CA LEU A 24 0.66 8.40 10.94
C LEU A 24 0.79 9.67 10.10
N LEU A 25 0.53 9.58 8.80
CA LEU A 25 0.57 10.74 7.90
C LEU A 25 -0.46 11.80 8.33
N GLY A 26 -1.69 11.39 8.66
CA GLY A 26 -2.70 12.30 9.19
C GLY A 26 -2.28 12.99 10.49
N ALA A 27 -1.63 12.27 11.40
CA ALA A 27 -1.11 12.83 12.65
C ALA A 27 0.06 13.80 12.42
N LEU A 28 0.96 13.50 11.48
CA LEU A 28 2.08 14.36 11.13
C LEU A 28 1.63 15.65 10.43
N GLN A 29 0.60 15.57 9.59
CA GLN A 29 0.00 16.70 8.89
C GLN A 29 -0.77 17.66 9.81
N ALA A 30 -1.02 17.31 11.07
CA ALA A 30 -1.60 18.23 12.05
C ALA A 30 -0.68 19.42 12.37
N LYS A 31 0.60 19.35 12.00
CA LYS A 31 1.56 20.45 12.10
C LYS A 31 1.68 21.15 10.74
N ASP A 32 1.65 22.47 10.76
CA ASP A 32 1.93 23.32 9.59
C ASP A 32 3.43 23.34 9.28
N LYS A 33 3.98 22.19 8.89
CA LYS A 33 5.37 21.99 8.45
C LYS A 33 5.42 20.85 7.45
N GLY A 34 6.29 20.99 6.44
CA GLY A 34 6.51 19.93 5.45
C GLY A 34 7.01 18.62 6.08
N ILE A 35 6.66 17.51 5.43
CA ILE A 35 7.02 16.14 5.84
C ILE A 35 7.91 15.53 4.77
N LEU A 36 9.00 14.88 5.20
CA LEU A 36 9.78 13.97 4.35
C LEU A 36 9.27 12.54 4.58
N TYR A 37 8.75 11.91 3.53
CA TYR A 37 8.41 10.49 3.52
C TYR A 37 9.49 9.72 2.75
N LEU A 38 10.26 8.91 3.47
CA LEU A 38 11.31 8.07 2.91
C LEU A 38 10.85 6.60 2.97
N ASP A 39 10.72 5.97 1.80
CA ASP A 39 10.42 4.55 1.68
C ASP A 39 11.64 3.79 1.14
N THR A 40 12.19 2.92 1.98
CA THR A 40 13.39 2.12 1.66
C THR A 40 13.09 0.94 0.73
N HIS A 41 11.84 0.46 0.71
CA HIS A 41 11.42 -0.74 -0.05
C HIS A 41 10.07 -0.50 -0.72
N SER A 42 9.99 0.58 -1.49
CA SER A 42 8.76 1.08 -2.10
C SER A 42 8.12 0.17 -3.16
N GLY A 43 8.88 -0.79 -3.69
CA GLY A 43 8.45 -1.61 -4.80
C GLY A 43 8.03 -0.77 -6.01
N ARG A 44 6.90 -1.14 -6.64
CA ARG A 44 6.42 -0.52 -7.89
C ARG A 44 5.40 0.60 -7.71
N GLY A 45 5.03 0.93 -6.46
CA GLY A 45 3.98 1.90 -6.13
C GLY A 45 2.55 1.37 -6.34
N GLY A 46 2.23 0.81 -7.50
CA GLY A 46 0.91 0.25 -7.82
C GLY A 46 0.96 -1.22 -8.26
N TYR A 47 -0.10 -1.97 -7.96
CA TYR A 47 -0.23 -3.38 -8.33
C TYR A 47 -1.59 -3.69 -8.93
N ASP A 48 -1.61 -4.31 -10.11
CA ASP A 48 -2.80 -4.98 -10.62
C ASP A 48 -2.97 -6.33 -9.91
N LEU A 49 -4.03 -6.41 -9.10
CA LEU A 49 -4.37 -7.53 -8.25
C LEU A 49 -4.91 -8.74 -9.04
N ALA A 50 -5.48 -8.49 -10.22
CA ALA A 50 -5.92 -9.55 -11.13
C ALA A 50 -4.72 -10.16 -11.86
N ALA A 51 -3.72 -9.32 -12.20
CA ALA A 51 -2.51 -9.77 -12.87
C ALA A 51 -1.63 -10.70 -12.03
N ALA A 52 -1.80 -10.74 -10.70
CA ALA A 52 -1.06 -11.65 -9.82
C ALA A 52 -1.32 -13.14 -10.15
N ALA A 53 -2.49 -13.46 -10.71
CA ALA A 53 -2.86 -14.83 -11.11
C ALA A 53 -2.46 -15.18 -12.55
N SER A 54 -2.04 -14.22 -13.37
CA SER A 54 -1.80 -14.40 -14.81
C SER A 54 -0.32 -14.39 -15.18
N GLY A 55 0.15 -15.41 -15.91
CA GLY A 55 1.41 -15.35 -16.66
C GLY A 55 2.64 -16.02 -16.03
N GLN A 56 2.49 -17.04 -15.17
CA GLN A 56 3.64 -17.77 -14.60
C GLN A 56 3.50 -19.29 -14.64
N THR A 57 4.64 -19.98 -14.67
CA THR A 57 4.80 -21.43 -14.78
C THR A 57 4.26 -22.21 -13.57
N LYS A 58 4.04 -21.53 -12.43
CA LYS A 58 3.39 -22.08 -11.24
C LYS A 58 2.25 -21.18 -10.83
N THR A 59 1.02 -21.71 -10.87
CA THR A 59 -0.17 -21.02 -10.37
C THR A 59 -0.01 -20.78 -8.86
N ARG A 60 -0.01 -19.51 -8.46
CA ARG A 60 -0.09 -19.10 -7.06
C ARG A 60 -1.37 -18.31 -6.88
N GLU A 61 -2.15 -18.68 -5.88
CA GLU A 61 -3.36 -17.94 -5.52
C GLU A 61 -2.98 -16.57 -4.97
N PRO A 62 -3.62 -15.48 -5.42
CA PRO A 62 -3.38 -14.16 -4.87
C PRO A 62 -3.94 -14.04 -3.44
N GLU A 63 -3.26 -13.27 -2.57
CA GLU A 63 -3.64 -13.15 -1.15
C GLU A 63 -4.67 -12.03 -0.86
N TRP A 64 -4.84 -11.09 -1.79
CA TRP A 64 -5.77 -9.95 -1.65
C TRP A 64 -7.23 -10.31 -1.32
N PRO A 65 -7.80 -11.47 -1.76
CA PRO A 65 -9.14 -11.90 -1.38
C PRO A 65 -9.37 -12.01 0.13
N ASN A 66 -8.32 -12.34 0.89
CA ASN A 66 -8.36 -12.52 2.34
C ASN A 66 -7.91 -11.29 3.13
N GLY A 67 -7.41 -10.25 2.45
CA GLY A 67 -7.03 -8.97 3.04
C GLY A 67 -8.01 -7.87 2.64
N GLN A 68 -7.59 -6.98 1.75
CA GLN A 68 -8.34 -5.76 1.40
C GLN A 68 -9.75 -6.03 0.87
N ARG A 69 -10.03 -7.15 0.19
CA ARG A 69 -11.38 -7.45 -0.31
C ARG A 69 -12.41 -7.55 0.82
N LYS A 70 -12.01 -8.12 1.96
CA LYS A 70 -12.90 -8.24 3.13
C LYS A 70 -13.28 -6.86 3.71
N LEU A 71 -12.37 -5.89 3.59
CA LEU A 71 -12.60 -4.53 4.09
C LEU A 71 -13.37 -3.66 3.08
N LEU A 72 -13.18 -3.85 1.78
CA LEU A 72 -13.91 -3.11 0.74
C LEU A 72 -15.43 -3.40 0.76
N GLY A 73 -15.85 -4.59 1.19
CA GLY A 73 -17.27 -4.91 1.43
C GLY A 73 -17.81 -4.41 2.78
N SER A 74 -16.94 -3.97 3.68
CA SER A 74 -17.25 -3.54 5.04
C SER A 74 -16.98 -2.04 5.14
N VAL A 75 -17.96 -1.22 4.75
CA VAL A 75 -17.92 0.26 4.66
C VAL A 75 -16.92 0.90 5.65
N LEU A 76 -15.65 1.01 5.25
CA LEU A 76 -14.70 1.91 5.87
C LEU A 76 -14.98 3.25 5.21
N ARG A 77 -15.73 4.12 5.89
CA ARG A 77 -15.72 5.55 5.53
C ARG A 77 -14.33 6.07 5.87
N LEU A 78 -13.40 5.94 4.94
CA LEU A 78 -12.17 6.69 4.97
C LEU A 78 -12.58 8.16 4.80
N HIS A 79 -12.59 8.93 5.89
CA HIS A 79 -12.64 10.38 5.76
C HIS A 79 -11.42 10.78 4.94
N CYS A 80 -11.67 11.47 3.82
CA CYS A 80 -10.62 12.02 3.00
C CYS A 80 -9.77 12.93 3.89
N ILE A 81 -8.56 12.50 4.22
CA ILE A 81 -7.52 13.39 4.72
C ILE A 81 -7.34 14.40 3.58
N GLY A 82 -7.40 15.70 3.88
CA GLY A 82 -7.39 16.78 2.88
C GLY A 82 -6.20 16.72 1.90
N PRO A 83 -6.09 17.67 0.95
CA PRO A 83 -5.02 17.66 -0.03
C PRO A 83 -3.65 17.48 0.64
N LEU A 84 -2.84 16.51 0.16
CA LEU A 84 -1.52 16.17 0.70
C LEU A 84 -0.46 17.23 0.31
N SER A 85 -0.72 18.51 0.60
CA SER A 85 0.27 19.58 0.38
C SER A 85 1.44 19.44 1.36
N GLY A 86 2.67 19.57 0.87
CA GLY A 86 3.87 19.63 1.73
C GLY A 86 4.52 18.28 2.06
N ILE A 87 4.10 17.17 1.43
CA ILE A 87 4.80 15.88 1.54
C ILE A 87 5.80 15.76 0.39
N SER A 88 7.08 15.63 0.73
CA SER A 88 8.12 15.23 -0.23
C SER A 88 8.36 13.73 -0.11
N VAL A 89 8.22 13.00 -1.22
CA VAL A 89 8.40 11.53 -1.26
C VAL A 89 9.77 11.20 -1.86
N ILE A 90 10.59 10.46 -1.12
CA ILE A 90 11.82 9.85 -1.64
C ILE A 90 11.61 8.35 -1.69
N GLN A 91 11.68 7.83 -2.91
CA GLN A 91 11.41 6.44 -3.20
C GLN A 91 12.72 5.71 -3.54
N ILE A 92 13.15 4.80 -2.66
CA ILE A 92 14.23 3.87 -2.97
C ILE A 92 13.58 2.63 -3.61
N ALA A 93 13.74 2.50 -4.92
CA ALA A 93 13.26 1.34 -5.65
C ALA A 93 14.30 0.22 -5.57
N GLU A 94 13.91 -0.94 -5.05
CA GLU A 94 14.67 -2.17 -5.26
C GLU A 94 14.29 -2.79 -6.60
N TYR A 95 15.29 -3.11 -7.43
CA TYR A 95 15.17 -3.81 -8.72
C TYR A 95 15.29 -5.34 -8.57
#